data_AF-A0AAN7BHV4-F1
#
_entry.id   AF-A0AAN7BHV4-F1
#
_cell.length_a   1.000
_cell.length_b   1.000
_cell.length_c   1.000
_cell.angle_alpha   90.00
_cell.angle_beta   90.00
_cell.angle_gamma   90.00
#
_symmetry.space_group_name_H-M   'P 1'
#
loop_
_entity.id
_entity.type
_entity.pdbx_description
1 polymer ?
#
loop_
_entity_poly.entity_id
_entity_poly.type
_entity_poly.pdbx_seq_one_letter_code
_entity_poly.pdbx_strand_id
1 'polypeptide(L)'
;MSTESTRPLLLPQNRKLRHLRGITLRNLTFSRPRGRTIDDAALNKSPAKIESLKNSQQIHHTLSSEDLRPKFGRRSTNLANTSPLTRQKKLEDTFDSKLANAFFSLHVEGEEEPVYISEVADRATNFNFGFFELFDLPSPITQTPRVTIKLWTKRRDVWGLFLVDDVDLRALNWLGTLENVYFPQNSLVFHMVDGIYSLELSNKYPPPKQLPPVQTSSYNALMRLATLDNSIQDALATRDALTKQINDLLPNTREDKVAAADDSLALTNKFLSSQQRAVAAAQKRNADLRASIDARRAAIATGRSLQEKAEVDVQNATEKLALSKSLLSKTKDQIHGQRRRICENLATIYNISPVPASPPLSFTICGIPLPNTIYDSTLKTPNGEDALSAALGYVAQLTDTLQYYLSVPLPYPIRPFGSRSTIRDEISQMPEPQRDFPLYVPRGGSSAQYRFDYGWFLLNKNIEALCASQGLRVVDIRHTLPNMKYLLYVCSAGTDELPERKKGGVRGLWAGKQGRTSNLSLGGGLGDDASSFGGSRRGSDASSIAVGHRKGEELRGKIVGNGNGSSNTPRDSGSVLPFDEGGTKLTLRTKGLRENTA
;
A
#
# COMPACT_ATOMS: atom_id res chain seq x y z
N MET A 1 14.17 -4.09 44.26
CA MET A 1 14.88 -4.96 43.28
C MET A 1 14.11 -6.27 43.20
N SER A 2 13.43 -6.50 42.09
CA SER A 2 12.57 -7.67 41.87
C SER A 2 13.41 -8.91 41.55
N THR A 3 13.61 -9.75 42.55
CA THR A 3 14.16 -11.09 42.34
C THR A 3 13.05 -11.96 41.76
N GLU A 4 12.95 -12.06 40.43
CA GLU A 4 12.14 -13.09 39.79
C GLU A 4 12.69 -14.45 40.23
N SER A 5 12.00 -15.10 41.15
CA SER A 5 12.38 -16.41 41.64
C SER A 5 12.19 -17.42 40.51
N THR A 6 13.21 -18.22 40.24
CA THR A 6 13.18 -19.24 39.18
C THR A 6 12.37 -20.49 39.57
N ARG A 7 11.78 -20.50 40.78
CA ARG A 7 11.03 -21.62 41.37
C ARG A 7 10.08 -21.16 42.49
N PRO A 8 8.98 -21.88 42.76
CA PRO A 8 8.15 -21.63 43.93
C PRO A 8 8.91 -21.95 45.22
N LEU A 9 8.95 -21.02 46.17
CA LEU A 9 9.57 -21.23 47.50
C LEU A 9 8.53 -21.65 48.54
N LEU A 10 7.26 -21.29 48.32
CA LEU A 10 6.14 -21.67 49.17
C LEU A 10 5.51 -22.98 48.68
N LEU A 11 5.50 -23.98 49.57
CA LEU A 11 4.71 -25.19 49.38
C LEU A 11 3.22 -24.83 49.22
N PRO A 12 2.46 -25.53 48.35
CA PRO A 12 1.05 -25.27 48.14
C PRO A 12 0.24 -25.15 49.43
N GLN A 13 0.48 -26.05 50.40
CA GLN A 13 -0.23 -26.08 51.69
C GLN A 13 0.03 -24.84 52.57
N ASN A 14 1.17 -24.18 52.38
CA ASN A 14 1.61 -23.03 53.19
C ASN A 14 1.16 -21.68 52.61
N ARG A 15 0.49 -21.66 51.47
CA ARG A 15 -0.02 -20.43 50.86
C ARG A 15 -1.22 -19.93 51.67
N LYS A 16 -1.12 -18.66 52.07
CA LYS A 16 -2.06 -17.94 52.95
C LYS A 16 -2.18 -16.51 52.43
N LEU A 17 -3.24 -15.81 52.82
CA LEU A 17 -3.52 -14.45 52.37
C LEU A 17 -2.35 -13.47 52.62
N ARG A 18 -1.63 -13.59 53.75
CA ARG A 18 -0.43 -12.76 54.05
C ARG A 18 0.70 -12.83 53.01
N HIS A 19 0.71 -13.87 52.17
CA HIS A 19 1.71 -14.05 51.13
C HIS A 19 1.28 -13.43 49.80
N LEU A 20 0.03 -12.99 49.67
CA LEU A 20 -0.47 -12.30 48.47
C LEU A 20 -0.03 -10.84 48.50
N ARG A 21 0.56 -10.37 47.39
CA ARG A 21 1.08 -9.00 47.24
C ARG A 21 0.40 -8.22 46.12
N GLY A 22 -0.18 -8.90 45.14
CA GLY A 22 -0.83 -8.25 44.02
C GLY A 22 -1.65 -9.22 43.18
N ILE A 23 -2.59 -8.68 42.42
CA ILE A 23 -3.42 -9.41 41.46
C ILE A 23 -3.36 -8.67 40.14
N THR A 24 -3.24 -9.38 39.03
CA THR A 24 -3.34 -8.81 37.68
C THR A 24 -4.38 -9.55 36.86
N LEU A 25 -5.08 -8.83 36.00
CA LEU A 25 -6.12 -9.38 35.13
C LEU A 25 -5.62 -9.36 33.69
N ARG A 26 -5.76 -10.48 32.98
CA ARG A 26 -5.37 -10.62 31.58
C ARG A 26 -6.57 -10.93 30.69
N ASN A 27 -6.56 -10.35 29.51
CA ASN A 27 -7.49 -10.64 28.41
C ASN A 27 -8.97 -10.49 28.82
N LEU A 28 -9.33 -9.33 29.38
CA LEU A 28 -10.72 -9.00 29.71
C LEU A 28 -11.59 -9.03 28.45
N THR A 29 -12.62 -9.86 28.47
CA THR A 29 -13.58 -10.04 27.36
C THR A 29 -15.00 -10.18 27.90
N PHE A 30 -15.92 -9.40 27.34
CA PHE A 30 -17.33 -9.38 27.73
C PHE A 30 -18.20 -10.41 27.01
N SER A 31 -17.60 -11.33 26.24
CA SER A 31 -18.35 -12.41 25.61
C SER A 31 -18.79 -13.40 26.69
N ARG A 32 -20.10 -13.68 26.77
CA ARG A 32 -20.57 -14.84 27.53
C ARG A 32 -19.83 -16.08 27.00
N PRO A 33 -19.18 -16.88 27.85
CA PRO A 33 -18.66 -18.16 27.40
C PRO A 33 -19.84 -18.92 26.81
N ARG A 34 -19.72 -19.37 25.54
CA ARG A 34 -20.69 -20.30 24.98
C ARG A 34 -20.67 -21.52 25.88
N GLY A 35 -21.69 -21.64 26.73
CA GLY A 35 -21.88 -22.79 27.56
C GLY A 35 -21.80 -24.04 26.68
N ARG A 36 -20.97 -25.00 27.10
CA ARG A 36 -21.38 -26.39 26.98
C ARG A 36 -22.81 -26.44 27.51
N THR A 37 -23.74 -26.89 26.67
CA THR A 37 -25.06 -27.23 27.15
C THR A 37 -24.88 -28.24 28.28
N ILE A 38 -25.54 -27.96 29.38
CA ILE A 38 -25.70 -28.86 30.50
C ILE A 38 -26.68 -29.92 29.98
N ASP A 39 -26.16 -30.87 29.22
CA ASP A 39 -26.92 -32.05 28.78
C ASP A 39 -26.50 -33.25 29.64
N ASP A 40 -27.54 -33.93 30.14
CA ASP A 40 -27.61 -34.97 31.17
C ASP A 40 -26.82 -36.27 30.88
N ALA A 41 -25.53 -36.19 30.56
CA ALA A 41 -24.68 -37.37 30.26
C ALA A 41 -23.54 -37.60 31.29
N ALA A 42 -23.57 -36.93 32.43
CA ALA A 42 -22.54 -37.06 33.48
C ALA A 42 -22.97 -37.90 34.70
N LEU A 43 -24.17 -38.47 34.69
CA LEU A 43 -24.56 -39.50 35.66
C LEU A 43 -24.17 -40.87 35.07
N ASN A 44 -23.20 -41.52 35.70
CA ASN A 44 -22.69 -42.88 35.44
C ASN A 44 -21.49 -43.00 34.49
N LYS A 45 -20.31 -42.56 34.96
CA LYS A 45 -19.04 -43.12 34.48
C LYS A 45 -18.19 -43.56 35.66
N SER A 46 -18.01 -44.87 35.79
CA SER A 46 -17.16 -45.53 36.79
C SER A 46 -15.68 -45.17 36.59
N PRO A 47 -14.88 -45.10 37.68
CA PRO A 47 -13.50 -44.58 37.66
C PRO A 47 -12.57 -45.33 36.68
N ALA A 48 -12.82 -46.61 36.41
CA ALA A 48 -12.03 -47.43 35.48
C ALA A 48 -12.07 -46.96 34.00
N LYS A 49 -13.11 -46.23 33.58
CA LYS A 49 -13.25 -45.75 32.18
C LYS A 49 -12.63 -44.38 31.95
N ILE A 50 -12.18 -43.71 33.02
CA ILE A 50 -11.47 -42.43 32.99
C ILE A 50 -9.95 -42.67 32.86
N GLU A 51 -9.44 -43.76 33.42
CA GLU A 51 -8.03 -44.17 33.26
C GLU A 51 -7.71 -44.74 31.87
N SER A 52 -8.67 -45.41 31.22
CA SER A 52 -8.49 -45.90 29.84
C SER A 52 -8.38 -44.79 28.79
N LEU A 53 -8.76 -43.55 29.12
CA LEU A 53 -8.60 -42.37 28.25
C LEU A 53 -7.28 -41.62 28.48
N LYS A 54 -6.57 -41.90 29.58
CA LYS A 54 -5.24 -41.31 29.85
C LYS A 54 -4.10 -42.12 29.24
N ASN A 55 -4.32 -43.41 28.92
CA ASN A 55 -3.31 -44.35 28.43
C ASN A 55 -3.65 -44.96 27.06
N SER A 56 -3.93 -44.15 26.03
CA SER A 56 -3.90 -44.63 24.64
C SER A 56 -2.75 -44.00 23.88
N GLN A 57 -1.69 -44.79 23.69
CA GLN A 57 -0.61 -44.53 22.74
C GLN A 57 -1.13 -44.58 21.30
N GLN A 58 -0.35 -43.95 20.42
CA GLN A 58 -0.54 -43.81 18.97
C GLN A 58 -1.03 -45.11 18.30
N ILE A 59 -2.17 -45.00 17.61
CA ILE A 59 -2.58 -45.97 16.60
C ILE A 59 -2.69 -45.23 15.27
N HIS A 60 -1.82 -45.60 14.33
CA HIS A 60 -1.94 -45.28 12.91
C HIS A 60 -2.96 -46.22 12.28
N HIS A 61 -4.05 -45.71 11.70
CA HIS A 61 -4.86 -46.40 10.68
C HIS A 61 -5.49 -45.35 9.74
N THR A 62 -4.96 -45.25 8.53
CA THR A 62 -5.55 -45.67 7.24
C THR A 62 -6.79 -44.87 6.79
N LEU A 63 -6.50 -43.92 5.89
CA LEU A 63 -7.22 -43.58 4.65
C LEU A 63 -8.67 -44.07 4.51
N SER A 64 -9.59 -43.11 4.46
CA SER A 64 -10.74 -43.12 3.54
C SER A 64 -10.74 -41.80 2.77
N SER A 65 -10.58 -41.87 1.46
CA SER A 65 -10.71 -40.73 0.56
C SER A 65 -12.17 -40.32 0.48
N GLU A 66 -12.45 -39.02 0.59
CA GLU A 66 -13.75 -38.32 0.51
C GLU A 66 -14.21 -37.69 1.83
N ASP A 67 -13.41 -36.75 2.36
CA ASP A 67 -13.98 -35.48 2.89
C ASP A 67 -12.91 -34.41 3.15
N LEU A 68 -11.92 -34.29 2.25
CA LEU A 68 -10.95 -33.19 2.27
C LEU A 68 -11.55 -31.91 1.67
N ARG A 69 -12.45 -31.26 2.40
CA ARG A 69 -12.59 -29.79 2.34
C ARG A 69 -12.82 -29.24 3.75
N PRO A 70 -11.84 -28.55 4.37
CA PRO A 70 -12.11 -27.81 5.59
C PRO A 70 -13.11 -26.69 5.25
N LYS A 71 -14.34 -26.79 5.78
CA LYS A 71 -15.24 -25.65 5.88
C LYS A 71 -14.57 -24.65 6.82
N PHE A 72 -13.80 -23.72 6.25
CA PHE A 72 -13.39 -22.52 6.94
C PHE A 72 -14.65 -21.86 7.50
N GLY A 73 -14.80 -21.88 8.83
CA GLY A 73 -15.73 -21.01 9.51
C GLY A 73 -15.45 -19.60 9.03
N ARG A 74 -16.43 -18.98 8.36
CA ARG A 74 -16.35 -17.60 7.86
C ARG A 74 -15.99 -16.70 9.04
N ARG A 75 -14.72 -16.33 9.14
CA ARG A 75 -14.24 -15.23 9.96
C ARG A 75 -14.72 -13.96 9.24
N SER A 76 -15.87 -13.43 9.65
CA SER A 76 -16.52 -12.29 9.00
C SER A 76 -15.78 -10.98 9.32
N THR A 77 -14.60 -10.81 8.74
CA THR A 77 -13.89 -9.53 8.70
C THR A 77 -13.31 -9.33 7.31
N ASN A 78 -14.17 -9.28 6.29
CA ASN A 78 -13.79 -8.75 4.98
C ASN A 78 -13.65 -7.22 5.09
N LEU A 79 -12.56 -6.78 5.74
CA LEU A 79 -12.17 -5.38 5.86
C LEU A 79 -11.31 -4.92 4.66
N ALA A 80 -10.90 -5.85 3.78
CA ALA A 80 -10.01 -5.56 2.65
C ALA A 80 -10.60 -4.57 1.63
N ASN A 81 -11.93 -4.57 1.43
CA ASN A 81 -12.60 -3.80 0.37
C ASN A 81 -13.21 -2.46 0.84
N THR A 82 -13.04 -2.08 2.11
CA THR A 82 -13.60 -0.83 2.65
C THR A 82 -12.57 0.29 2.69
N SER A 83 -13.00 1.54 2.49
CA SER A 83 -12.17 2.74 2.63
C SER A 83 -11.37 2.77 3.94
N PRO A 84 -10.12 3.26 3.91
CA PRO A 84 -9.21 3.18 5.06
C PRO A 84 -9.76 3.87 6.32
N LEU A 85 -10.48 4.98 6.16
CA LEU A 85 -11.14 5.69 7.26
C LEU A 85 -12.25 4.87 7.92
N THR A 86 -13.05 4.16 7.12
CA THR A 86 -14.14 3.32 7.64
C THR A 86 -13.61 2.05 8.30
N ARG A 87 -12.47 1.54 7.79
CA ARG A 87 -11.73 0.44 8.42
C ARG A 87 -11.20 0.84 9.78
N GLN A 88 -10.57 2.01 9.88
CA GLN A 88 -10.06 2.56 11.14
C GLN A 88 -11.19 2.76 12.14
N LYS A 89 -12.28 3.43 11.75
CA LYS A 89 -13.44 3.65 12.62
C LYS A 89 -14.05 2.34 13.14
N LYS A 90 -14.20 1.32 12.28
CA LYS A 90 -14.68 0.00 12.71
C LYS A 90 -13.71 -0.71 13.66
N LEU A 91 -12.40 -0.53 13.47
CA LEU A 91 -11.40 -1.07 14.40
C LEU A 91 -11.47 -0.37 15.75
N GLU A 92 -11.58 0.96 15.76
CA GLU A 92 -11.78 1.78 16.96
C GLU A 92 -13.05 1.34 17.69
N ASP A 93 -14.19 1.20 17.00
CA ASP A 93 -15.44 0.71 17.59
C ASP A 93 -15.30 -0.69 18.19
N THR A 94 -14.60 -1.61 17.51
CA THR A 94 -14.36 -2.96 18.06
C THR A 94 -13.40 -2.95 19.25
N PHE A 95 -12.46 -2.01 19.29
CA PHE A 95 -11.52 -1.87 20.39
C PHE A 95 -12.20 -1.26 21.61
N ASP A 96 -12.94 -0.16 21.44
CA ASP A 96 -13.74 0.48 22.48
C ASP A 96 -14.82 -0.44 23.06
N SER A 97 -15.34 -1.40 22.26
CA SER A 97 -16.27 -2.42 22.77
C SER A 97 -15.65 -3.40 23.78
N LYS A 98 -14.31 -3.51 23.81
CA LYS A 98 -13.55 -4.41 24.69
C LYS A 98 -12.84 -3.70 25.84
N LEU A 99 -12.67 -2.39 25.77
CA LEU A 99 -12.08 -1.60 26.85
C LEU A 99 -13.11 -1.37 27.97
N ALA A 100 -12.66 -1.44 29.21
CA ALA A 100 -13.42 -0.99 30.36
C ALA A 100 -12.50 -0.43 31.44
N ASN A 101 -13.08 0.25 32.41
CA ASN A 101 -12.38 0.57 33.67
C ASN A 101 -12.70 -0.57 34.64
N ALA A 102 -11.73 -0.99 35.44
CA ALA A 102 -11.90 -2.08 36.38
C ALA A 102 -11.22 -1.80 37.72
N PHE A 103 -11.80 -2.35 38.79
CA PHE A 103 -11.16 -2.49 40.10
C PHE A 103 -11.59 -3.82 40.69
N PHE A 104 -10.85 -4.35 41.67
CA PHE A 104 -11.22 -5.57 42.38
C PHE A 104 -11.34 -5.31 43.88
N SER A 105 -12.12 -6.16 44.54
CA SER A 105 -12.18 -6.23 46.00
C SER A 105 -11.95 -7.65 46.50
N LEU A 106 -11.29 -7.77 47.64
CA LEU A 106 -10.98 -9.03 48.32
C LEU A 106 -11.94 -9.25 49.48
N HIS A 107 -12.52 -10.44 49.54
CA HIS A 107 -13.51 -10.84 50.53
C HIS A 107 -13.06 -12.18 51.15
N VAL A 108 -13.16 -12.30 52.47
CA VAL A 108 -12.80 -13.50 53.22
C VAL A 108 -14.06 -14.05 53.90
N GLU A 109 -14.18 -15.37 53.96
CA GLU A 109 -15.31 -16.04 54.58
C GLU A 109 -15.40 -15.68 56.07
N GLY A 110 -16.48 -14.99 56.47
CA GLY A 110 -16.72 -14.54 57.86
C GLY A 110 -16.82 -13.02 58.05
N GLU A 111 -16.37 -12.22 57.07
CA GLU A 111 -16.49 -10.75 57.09
C GLU A 111 -17.48 -10.29 56.01
N GLU A 112 -18.39 -9.36 56.35
CA GLU A 112 -19.34 -8.78 55.37
C GLU A 112 -18.70 -7.69 54.50
N GLU A 113 -17.66 -7.03 55.02
CA GLU A 113 -16.94 -5.95 54.34
C GLU A 113 -15.69 -6.45 53.58
N PRO A 114 -15.32 -5.79 52.46
CA PRO A 114 -14.11 -6.14 51.74
C PRO A 114 -12.85 -5.83 52.56
N VAL A 115 -11.96 -6.82 52.68
CA VAL A 115 -10.67 -6.70 53.37
C VAL A 115 -9.72 -5.74 52.65
N TYR A 116 -9.85 -5.63 51.33
CA TYR A 116 -9.06 -4.72 50.51
C TYR A 116 -9.82 -4.33 49.24
N ILE A 117 -9.67 -3.08 48.82
CA ILE A 117 -10.20 -2.53 47.57
C ILE A 117 -9.04 -1.93 46.78
N SER A 118 -8.90 -2.31 45.52
CA SER A 118 -7.84 -1.79 44.65
C SER A 118 -8.14 -0.39 44.12
N GLU A 119 -7.11 0.24 43.55
CA GLU A 119 -7.29 1.41 42.69
C GLU A 119 -8.17 1.09 41.46
N VAL A 120 -8.76 2.13 40.88
CA VAL A 120 -9.50 2.05 39.62
C VAL A 120 -8.51 2.21 38.46
N ALA A 121 -8.39 1.18 37.65
CA ALA A 121 -7.57 1.22 36.45
C ALA A 121 -8.45 1.48 35.21
N ASP A 122 -8.08 2.47 34.41
CA ASP A 122 -8.90 3.01 33.34
C ASP A 122 -8.61 2.41 31.96
N ARG A 123 -9.67 2.17 31.18
CA ARG A 123 -9.67 1.86 29.75
C ARG A 123 -8.60 0.85 29.31
N ALA A 124 -8.61 -0.36 29.87
CA ALA A 124 -7.70 -1.43 29.46
C ALA A 124 -8.41 -2.78 29.26
N THR A 125 -7.69 -3.73 28.64
CA THR A 125 -8.07 -5.16 28.60
C THR A 125 -7.16 -6.02 29.47
N ASN A 126 -5.98 -5.52 29.80
CA ASN A 126 -5.01 -6.12 30.71
C ASN A 126 -4.75 -5.11 31.83
N PHE A 127 -5.00 -5.50 33.07
CA PHE A 127 -4.89 -4.61 34.23
C PHE A 127 -3.76 -5.08 35.14
N ASN A 128 -2.83 -4.17 35.40
CA ASN A 128 -1.77 -4.33 36.38
C ASN A 128 -2.09 -3.44 37.57
N PHE A 129 -2.76 -3.97 38.58
CA PHE A 129 -3.07 -3.20 39.78
C PHE A 129 -1.81 -3.05 40.66
N GLY A 130 -1.74 -1.95 41.42
CA GLY A 130 -0.67 -1.72 42.40
C GLY A 130 -0.51 -2.87 43.41
N PHE A 131 0.73 -3.09 43.84
CA PHE A 131 1.03 -4.02 44.92
C PHE A 131 0.56 -3.47 46.27
N PHE A 132 0.11 -4.36 47.15
CA PHE A 132 -0.40 -4.02 48.47
C PHE A 132 0.19 -4.94 49.55
N GLU A 133 0.15 -4.46 50.78
CA GLU A 133 0.59 -5.18 51.97
C GLU A 133 -0.55 -5.25 52.99
N LEU A 134 -0.70 -6.39 53.65
CA LEU A 134 -1.82 -6.68 54.55
C LEU A 134 -1.36 -6.74 56.02
N PHE A 135 -0.36 -5.92 56.40
CA PHE A 135 0.26 -5.99 57.73
C PHE A 135 -0.65 -5.53 58.87
N ASP A 136 -1.55 -4.61 58.59
CA ASP A 136 -2.43 -3.99 59.60
C ASP A 136 -3.66 -4.85 59.94
N LEU A 137 -3.81 -6.01 59.30
CA LEU A 137 -4.98 -6.88 59.44
C LEU A 137 -4.82 -7.93 60.55
N PRO A 138 -5.92 -8.32 61.23
CA PRO A 138 -5.88 -9.34 62.25
C PRO A 138 -5.32 -10.68 61.76
N SER A 139 -4.56 -11.34 62.63
CA SER A 139 -3.96 -12.67 62.39
C SER A 139 -4.92 -13.75 61.83
N PRO A 140 -6.20 -13.88 62.26
CA PRO A 140 -7.10 -14.88 61.67
C PRO A 140 -7.36 -14.64 60.17
N ILE A 141 -7.53 -13.39 59.77
CA ILE A 141 -7.83 -13.01 58.36
C ILE A 141 -6.62 -13.26 57.48
N THR A 142 -5.43 -12.88 57.94
CA THR A 142 -4.18 -13.02 57.17
C THR A 142 -3.73 -14.49 57.01
N GLN A 143 -4.29 -15.40 57.81
CA GLN A 143 -3.94 -16.82 57.79
C GLN A 143 -4.84 -17.70 56.92
N THR A 144 -5.95 -17.17 56.39
CA THR A 144 -6.87 -17.95 55.55
C THR A 144 -6.24 -18.25 54.18
N PRO A 145 -6.46 -19.46 53.62
CA PRO A 145 -5.98 -19.83 52.29
C PRO A 145 -6.98 -19.52 51.17
N ARG A 146 -8.27 -19.33 51.49
CA ARG A 146 -9.36 -19.13 50.54
C ARG A 146 -9.77 -17.66 50.53
N VAL A 147 -9.88 -17.10 49.33
CA VAL A 147 -10.19 -15.69 49.12
C VAL A 147 -11.17 -15.56 47.97
N THR A 148 -12.23 -14.78 48.17
CA THR A 148 -13.18 -14.46 47.11
C THR A 148 -12.85 -13.10 46.51
N ILE A 149 -12.69 -13.07 45.19
CA ILE A 149 -12.26 -11.89 44.43
C ILE A 149 -13.44 -11.45 43.58
N LYS A 150 -13.90 -10.23 43.82
CA LYS A 150 -14.98 -9.60 43.05
C LYS A 150 -14.36 -8.55 42.15
N LEU A 151 -14.46 -8.77 40.84
CA LEU A 151 -14.02 -7.83 39.82
C LEU A 151 -15.21 -6.99 39.35
N TRP A 152 -15.04 -5.68 39.44
CA TRP A 152 -16.02 -4.69 39.03
C TRP A 152 -15.55 -4.03 37.76
N THR A 153 -16.45 -3.86 36.79
CA THR A 153 -16.13 -3.18 35.54
C THR A 153 -17.14 -2.08 35.27
N LYS A 154 -16.66 -0.96 34.72
CA LYS A 154 -17.48 0.18 34.32
C LYS A 154 -17.75 0.12 32.82
N ARG A 155 -19.04 0.04 32.44
CA ARG A 155 -19.48 0.05 31.04
C ARG A 155 -20.59 1.09 30.85
N ARG A 156 -20.45 1.96 29.85
CA ARG A 156 -21.42 3.06 29.58
C ARG A 156 -21.74 3.88 30.83
N ASP A 157 -20.70 4.22 31.58
CA ASP A 157 -20.75 4.93 32.87
C ASP A 157 -21.42 4.23 34.07
N VAL A 158 -21.82 2.96 33.94
CA VAL A 158 -22.39 2.18 35.05
C VAL A 158 -21.39 1.12 35.53
N TRP A 159 -21.17 1.04 36.84
CA TRP A 159 -20.40 -0.03 37.46
C TRP A 159 -21.25 -1.29 37.62
N GLY A 160 -20.71 -2.44 37.23
CA GLY A 160 -21.33 -3.74 37.42
C GLY A 160 -20.33 -4.79 37.89
N LEU A 161 -20.81 -5.72 38.70
CA LEU A 161 -20.06 -6.91 39.07
C LEU A 161 -19.88 -7.79 37.83
N PHE A 162 -18.64 -8.04 37.43
CA PHE A 162 -18.31 -8.74 36.20
C PHE A 162 -17.89 -10.19 36.43
N LEU A 163 -17.00 -10.41 37.40
CA LEU A 163 -16.47 -11.73 37.74
C LEU A 163 -16.44 -11.88 39.26
N VAL A 164 -16.91 -13.02 39.75
CA VAL A 164 -16.70 -13.47 41.12
C VAL A 164 -15.91 -14.77 41.02
N ASP A 165 -14.71 -14.78 41.57
CA ASP A 165 -13.85 -15.97 41.58
C ASP A 165 -13.50 -16.33 43.02
N ASP A 166 -13.73 -17.57 43.39
CA ASP A 166 -13.45 -18.09 44.72
C ASP A 166 -12.19 -18.95 44.64
N VAL A 167 -11.09 -18.37 45.12
CA VAL A 167 -9.75 -18.89 44.85
C VAL A 167 -9.17 -19.46 46.14
N ASP A 168 -8.90 -20.77 46.11
CA ASP A 168 -8.00 -21.38 47.09
C ASP A 168 -6.55 -21.17 46.64
N LEU A 169 -5.80 -20.36 47.40
CA LEU A 169 -4.39 -20.06 47.14
C LEU A 169 -3.52 -21.32 47.09
N ARG A 170 -3.96 -22.42 47.71
CA ARG A 170 -3.27 -23.72 47.70
C ARG A 170 -3.33 -24.40 46.33
N ALA A 171 -4.39 -24.16 45.56
CA ALA A 171 -4.61 -24.78 44.25
C ALA A 171 -3.89 -24.05 43.09
N LEU A 172 -3.19 -22.96 43.39
CA LEU A 172 -2.52 -22.16 42.37
C LEU A 172 -1.32 -22.88 41.73
N ASN A 173 -1.20 -22.76 40.42
CA ASN A 173 -0.07 -23.26 39.65
C ASN A 173 0.98 -22.17 39.47
N TRP A 174 2.26 -22.54 39.59
CA TRP A 174 3.36 -21.60 39.40
C TRP A 174 3.59 -21.32 37.91
N LEU A 175 3.75 -20.04 37.56
CA LEU A 175 4.04 -19.59 36.19
C LEU A 175 5.48 -19.12 36.01
N GLY A 176 6.03 -18.46 37.02
CA GLY A 176 7.35 -17.84 36.97
C GLY A 176 7.31 -16.48 36.29
N THR A 177 7.23 -16.47 34.95
CA THR A 177 7.24 -15.25 34.14
C THR A 177 5.89 -15.01 33.46
N LEU A 178 5.59 -13.73 33.20
CA LEU A 178 4.41 -13.32 32.42
C LEU A 178 4.69 -13.30 30.91
N GLU A 179 5.96 -13.41 30.51
CA GLU A 179 6.41 -13.35 29.12
C GLU A 179 6.16 -14.67 28.38
N ASN A 180 5.67 -14.59 27.14
CA ASN A 180 5.36 -15.73 26.26
C ASN A 180 4.28 -16.71 26.78
N VAL A 181 3.43 -16.27 27.71
CA VAL A 181 2.29 -17.06 28.20
C VAL A 181 1.00 -16.62 27.51
N TYR A 182 0.29 -17.56 26.89
CA TYR A 182 -1.03 -17.31 26.28
C TYR A 182 -2.12 -17.37 27.34
N PHE A 183 -2.58 -16.21 27.81
CA PHE A 183 -3.63 -16.13 28.81
C PHE A 183 -5.03 -16.36 28.19
N PRO A 184 -5.84 -17.26 28.78
CA PRO A 184 -7.24 -17.43 28.42
C PRO A 184 -8.06 -16.17 28.76
N GLN A 185 -9.32 -16.15 28.33
CA GLN A 185 -10.22 -15.01 28.56
C GLN A 185 -10.47 -14.80 30.05
N ASN A 186 -10.40 -13.56 30.51
CA ASN A 186 -10.67 -13.16 31.91
C ASN A 186 -9.77 -13.87 32.95
N SER A 187 -8.51 -14.13 32.60
CA SER A 187 -7.57 -14.85 33.47
C SER A 187 -7.04 -13.95 34.59
N LEU A 188 -7.18 -14.41 35.84
CA LEU A 188 -6.53 -13.81 37.01
C LEU A 188 -5.13 -14.41 37.23
N VAL A 189 -4.21 -13.52 37.58
CA VAL A 189 -2.82 -13.85 37.90
C VAL A 189 -2.45 -13.27 39.25
N PHE A 190 -1.84 -14.09 40.09
CA PHE A 190 -1.56 -13.81 41.49
C PHE A 190 -0.07 -13.58 41.70
N HIS A 191 0.27 -12.44 42.26
CA HIS A 191 1.63 -12.13 42.68
C HIS A 191 1.76 -12.43 44.17
N MET A 192 2.49 -13.49 44.48
CA MET A 192 2.84 -13.88 45.84
C MET A 192 4.24 -13.36 46.19
N VAL A 193 4.60 -13.36 47.47
CA VAL A 193 5.94 -12.99 47.97
C VAL A 193 7.06 -13.75 47.24
N ASP A 194 6.80 -14.99 46.85
CA ASP A 194 7.77 -15.88 46.26
C ASP A 194 7.64 -16.08 44.75
N GLY A 195 6.70 -15.42 44.05
CA GLY A 195 6.59 -15.54 42.60
C GLY A 195 5.18 -15.33 42.03
N ILE A 196 5.03 -15.64 40.73
CA ILE A 196 3.80 -15.42 39.96
C ILE A 196 3.06 -16.74 39.77
N TYR A 197 1.76 -16.72 40.01
CA TYR A 197 0.88 -17.88 40.06
C TYR A 197 -0.42 -17.66 39.27
N SER A 198 -1.04 -18.73 38.77
CA SER A 198 -2.36 -18.70 38.12
C SER A 198 -3.12 -19.99 38.40
N LEU A 199 -4.45 -19.95 38.31
CA LEU A 199 -5.29 -21.13 38.51
C LEU A 199 -5.26 -22.06 37.28
N GLU A 200 -5.35 -21.49 36.08
CA GLU A 200 -5.63 -22.24 34.85
C GLU A 200 -4.37 -22.71 34.09
N LEU A 201 -3.24 -22.06 34.35
CA LEU A 201 -2.01 -22.25 33.58
C LEU A 201 -0.91 -22.80 34.49
N SER A 202 -0.23 -23.87 34.06
CA SER A 202 0.89 -24.47 34.78
C SER A 202 2.15 -24.47 33.93
N ASN A 203 3.29 -24.06 34.50
CA ASN A 203 4.59 -24.17 33.83
C ASN A 203 5.44 -25.30 34.44
N LYS A 204 6.28 -25.95 33.63
CA LYS A 204 7.21 -26.99 34.10
C LYS A 204 8.46 -26.32 34.66
N TYR A 205 8.78 -26.56 35.93
CA TYR A 205 9.99 -26.03 36.54
C TYR A 205 11.20 -26.95 36.27
N PRO A 206 12.42 -26.40 36.13
CA PRO A 206 13.64 -27.20 36.04
C PRO A 206 13.88 -27.99 37.33
N PRO A 207 14.45 -29.22 37.26
CA PRO A 207 14.66 -30.06 38.43
C PRO A 207 15.60 -29.39 39.46
N PRO A 208 15.43 -29.68 40.76
CA PRO A 208 16.18 -29.02 41.81
C PRO A 208 17.69 -29.25 41.65
N LYS A 209 18.48 -28.17 41.56
CA LYS A 209 19.90 -28.25 41.88
C LYS A 209 20.02 -28.64 43.36
N GLN A 210 20.56 -29.83 43.63
CA GLN A 210 20.94 -30.27 44.96
C GLN A 210 22.05 -29.34 45.47
N LEU A 211 21.64 -28.31 46.21
CA LEU A 211 22.55 -27.58 47.07
C LEU A 211 22.77 -28.41 48.34
N PRO A 212 23.99 -28.43 48.90
CA PRO A 212 24.24 -29.11 50.17
C PRO A 212 23.26 -28.59 51.24
N PRO A 213 22.79 -29.45 52.16
CA PRO A 213 21.84 -29.06 53.19
C PRO A 213 22.38 -27.87 53.96
N VAL A 214 21.67 -26.74 53.90
CA VAL A 214 21.96 -25.58 54.74
C VAL A 214 21.75 -26.05 56.17
N GLN A 215 22.84 -26.14 56.93
CA GLN A 215 22.78 -26.40 58.35
C GLN A 215 21.87 -25.36 58.98
N THR A 216 20.87 -25.83 59.71
CA THR A 216 20.07 -25.01 60.61
C THR A 216 21.00 -24.12 61.44
N SER A 217 20.59 -22.86 61.63
CA SER A 217 21.34 -21.81 62.34
C SER A 217 22.11 -22.39 63.52
N SER A 218 23.46 -22.33 63.48
CA SER A 218 24.28 -22.79 64.59
C SER A 218 23.95 -21.97 65.86
N TYR A 219 24.18 -22.52 67.05
CA TYR A 219 23.98 -21.80 68.31
C TYR A 219 24.67 -20.41 68.32
N ASN A 220 25.83 -20.30 67.68
CA ASN A 220 26.52 -19.02 67.47
C ASN A 220 25.73 -18.03 66.60
N ALA A 221 24.99 -18.50 65.60
CA ALA A 221 24.11 -17.65 64.79
C ALA A 221 22.90 -17.16 65.60
N LEU A 222 22.32 -18.00 66.46
CA LEU A 222 21.24 -17.60 67.36
C LEU A 222 21.71 -16.61 68.43
N MET A 223 22.90 -16.82 69.01
CA MET A 223 23.48 -15.84 69.93
C MET A 223 23.86 -14.54 69.25
N ARG A 224 24.34 -14.56 68.00
CA ARG A 224 24.56 -13.36 67.18
C ARG A 224 23.26 -12.62 66.89
N LEU A 225 22.17 -13.34 66.66
CA LEU A 225 20.85 -12.75 66.42
C LEU A 225 20.29 -12.13 67.71
N ALA A 226 20.45 -12.80 68.85
CA ALA A 226 20.07 -12.25 70.16
C ALA A 226 20.92 -11.02 70.55
N THR A 227 22.23 -11.03 70.25
CA THR A 227 23.07 -9.83 70.46
C THR A 227 22.74 -8.71 69.49
N LEU A 228 22.35 -9.03 68.25
CA LEU A 228 21.82 -8.04 67.31
C LEU A 228 20.51 -7.43 67.82
N ASP A 229 19.59 -8.25 68.34
CA ASP A 229 18.33 -7.77 68.90
C ASP A 229 18.58 -6.82 70.08
N ASN A 230 19.50 -7.18 70.98
CA ASN A 230 19.94 -6.28 72.05
C ASN A 230 20.57 -4.99 71.50
N SER A 231 21.41 -5.06 70.46
CA SER A 231 22.00 -3.87 69.84
C SER A 231 20.97 -2.97 69.15
N ILE A 232 19.88 -3.55 68.63
CA ILE A 232 18.75 -2.82 68.05
C ILE A 232 17.97 -2.12 69.16
N GLN A 233 17.73 -2.80 70.29
CA GLN A 233 17.07 -2.17 71.44
C GLN A 233 17.91 -1.02 72.02
N ASP A 234 19.24 -1.18 72.10
CA ASP A 234 20.15 -0.10 72.49
C ASP A 234 20.16 1.05 71.48
N ALA A 235 20.12 0.76 70.17
CA ALA A 235 20.01 1.78 69.13
C ALA A 235 18.68 2.56 69.20
N LEU A 236 17.58 1.87 69.53
CA LEU A 236 16.28 2.50 69.75
C LEU A 236 16.29 3.37 71.01
N ALA A 237 16.88 2.88 72.11
CA ALA A 237 17.01 3.64 73.35
C ALA A 237 17.89 4.89 73.18
N THR A 238 18.99 4.79 72.41
CA THR A 238 19.87 5.94 72.10
C THR A 238 19.21 6.94 71.18
N ARG A 239 18.43 6.50 70.18
CA ARG A 239 17.58 7.39 69.37
C ARG A 239 16.61 8.17 70.27
N ASP A 240 15.95 7.49 71.20
CA ASP A 240 14.98 8.13 72.09
C ASP A 240 15.66 9.10 73.07
N ALA A 241 16.86 8.78 73.55
CA ALA A 241 17.68 9.69 74.34
C ALA A 241 18.13 10.93 73.53
N LEU A 242 18.59 10.74 72.30
CA LEU A 242 18.93 11.84 71.38
C LEU A 242 17.71 12.69 71.06
N THR A 243 16.54 12.07 70.88
CA THR A 243 15.29 12.79 70.64
C THR A 243 14.92 13.67 71.83
N LYS A 244 15.10 13.17 73.06
CA LYS A 244 14.94 13.96 74.29
C LYS A 244 15.96 15.10 74.36
N GLN A 245 17.24 14.83 74.10
CA GLN A 245 18.28 15.86 74.08
C GLN A 245 18.03 16.96 73.04
N ILE A 246 17.56 16.60 71.84
CA ILE A 246 17.18 17.56 70.79
C ILE A 246 15.99 18.39 71.28
N ASN A 247 14.97 17.76 71.87
CA ASN A 247 13.81 18.46 72.42
C ASN A 247 14.16 19.40 73.60
N ASP A 248 15.19 19.08 74.38
CA ASP A 248 15.69 19.94 75.47
C ASP A 248 16.58 21.09 74.96
N LEU A 249 17.26 20.92 73.82
CA LEU A 249 18.10 21.95 73.19
C LEU A 249 17.31 22.95 72.33
N LEU A 250 16.21 22.51 71.71
CA LEU A 250 15.32 23.35 70.90
C LEU A 250 14.82 24.62 71.65
N PRO A 251 14.39 24.59 72.93
CA PRO A 251 13.93 25.79 73.62
C PRO A 251 15.04 26.76 74.07
N ASN A 252 16.31 26.31 74.12
CA ASN A 252 17.44 27.12 74.58
C ASN A 252 18.26 27.77 73.45
N THR A 253 17.94 27.45 72.20
CA THR A 253 18.63 28.01 71.03
C THR A 253 17.99 29.36 70.67
N ARG A 254 18.73 30.48 70.80
CA ARG A 254 18.26 31.80 70.32
C ARG A 254 18.20 31.78 68.79
N GLU A 255 17.09 32.21 68.21
CA GLU A 255 16.92 32.33 66.76
C GLU A 255 17.90 33.35 66.17
N ASP A 256 18.80 32.92 65.29
CA ASP A 256 19.63 33.80 64.46
C ASP A 256 18.77 34.44 63.35
N LYS A 257 18.04 35.49 63.71
CA LYS A 257 17.08 36.18 62.82
C LYS A 257 17.70 36.75 61.54
N VAL A 258 19.01 37.01 61.54
CA VAL A 258 19.73 37.56 60.38
C VAL A 258 19.94 36.49 59.32
N ALA A 259 20.45 35.31 59.69
CA ALA A 259 20.62 34.20 58.75
C ALA A 259 19.28 33.71 58.19
N ALA A 260 18.25 33.63 59.04
CA ALA A 260 16.90 33.27 58.61
C ALA A 260 16.28 34.30 57.63
N ALA A 261 16.56 35.60 57.84
CA ALA A 261 16.11 36.65 56.93
C ALA A 261 16.83 36.60 55.58
N ASP A 262 18.15 36.36 55.58
CA ASP A 262 18.94 36.23 54.35
C ASP A 262 18.54 35.00 53.53
N ASP A 263 18.28 33.87 54.18
CA ASP A 263 17.77 32.65 53.54
C ASP A 263 16.37 32.88 52.95
N SER A 264 15.50 33.60 53.66
CA SER A 264 14.17 33.99 53.17
C SER A 264 14.24 34.94 51.96
N LEU A 265 15.16 35.91 51.99
CA LEU A 265 15.42 36.80 50.85
C LEU A 265 16.00 36.04 49.65
N ALA A 266 16.88 35.07 49.87
CA ALA A 266 17.41 34.22 48.81
C ALA A 266 16.32 33.34 48.18
N LEU A 267 15.41 32.77 49.00
CA LEU A 267 14.28 31.97 48.52
C LEU A 267 13.28 32.82 47.74
N THR A 268 12.88 33.99 48.27
CA THR A 268 11.95 34.90 47.58
C THR A 268 12.51 35.39 46.25
N ASN A 269 13.80 35.73 46.16
CA ASN A 269 14.45 36.08 44.89
C ASN A 269 14.48 34.91 43.90
N LYS A 270 14.73 33.68 44.36
CA LYS A 270 14.62 32.48 43.51
C LYS A 270 13.20 32.31 42.98
N PHE A 271 12.18 32.42 43.83
CA PHE A 271 10.79 32.36 43.41
C PHE A 271 10.43 33.46 42.41
N LEU A 272 10.82 34.71 42.67
CA LEU A 272 10.59 35.84 41.78
C LEU A 272 11.24 35.62 40.41
N SER A 273 12.48 35.13 40.36
CA SER A 273 13.15 34.79 39.10
C SER A 273 12.45 33.66 38.34
N SER A 274 11.92 32.65 39.06
CA SER A 274 11.18 31.54 38.47
C SER A 274 9.84 32.01 37.88
N GLN A 275 9.15 32.92 38.57
CA GLN A 275 7.89 33.50 38.12
C GLN A 275 8.11 34.42 36.91
N GLN A 276 9.15 35.25 36.92
CA GLN A 276 9.51 36.07 35.75
C GLN A 276 9.79 35.21 34.52
N ARG A 277 10.51 34.09 34.67
CA ARG A 277 10.75 33.13 33.57
C ARG A 277 9.45 32.49 33.10
N ALA A 278 8.57 32.10 34.01
CA ALA A 278 7.27 31.52 33.67
C ALA A 278 6.39 32.51 32.88
N VAL A 279 6.35 33.78 33.30
CA VAL A 279 5.61 34.85 32.61
C VAL A 279 6.20 35.12 31.23
N ALA A 280 7.53 35.24 31.11
CA ALA A 280 8.19 35.45 29.83
C ALA A 280 7.93 34.28 28.86
N ALA A 281 7.96 33.04 29.35
CA ALA A 281 7.62 31.86 28.56
C ALA A 281 6.15 31.87 28.11
N ALA A 282 5.21 32.28 28.97
CA ALA A 282 3.80 32.40 28.63
C ALA A 282 3.55 33.51 27.59
N GLN A 283 4.21 34.66 27.73
CA GLN A 283 4.15 35.75 26.76
C GLN A 283 4.69 35.33 25.39
N LYS A 284 5.83 34.61 25.35
CA LYS A 284 6.38 34.06 24.12
C LYS A 284 5.41 33.08 23.47
N ARG A 285 4.84 32.13 24.22
CA ARG A 285 3.84 31.18 23.70
C ARG A 285 2.62 31.91 23.13
N ASN A 286 2.14 32.96 23.78
CA ASN A 286 1.03 33.75 23.25
C ASN A 286 1.39 34.48 21.96
N ALA A 287 2.59 35.04 21.85
CA ALA A 287 3.07 35.65 20.62
C ALA A 287 3.18 34.63 19.48
N ASP A 288 3.76 33.46 19.76
CA ASP A 288 3.90 32.35 18.80
C ASP A 288 2.53 31.85 18.32
N LEU A 289 1.56 31.71 19.23
CA LEU A 289 0.18 31.32 18.90
C LEU A 289 -0.52 32.38 18.03
N ARG A 290 -0.38 33.67 18.34
CA ARG A 290 -0.93 34.75 17.52
C ARG A 290 -0.34 34.75 16.12
N ALA A 291 0.98 34.67 16.01
CA ALA A 291 1.67 34.56 14.72
C ALA A 291 1.20 33.34 13.92
N SER A 292 0.98 32.20 14.58
CA SER A 292 0.44 30.98 13.95
C SER A 292 -0.99 31.19 13.42
N ILE A 293 -1.86 31.85 14.20
CA ILE A 293 -3.23 32.16 13.78
C ILE A 293 -3.23 33.10 12.58
N ASP A 294 -2.40 34.14 12.60
CA ASP A 294 -2.33 35.11 11.50
C ASP A 294 -1.78 34.48 10.22
N ALA A 295 -0.74 33.64 10.33
CA ALA A 295 -0.22 32.86 9.21
C ALA A 295 -1.28 31.92 8.62
N ARG A 296 -2.06 31.25 9.48
CA ARG A 296 -3.15 30.37 9.02
C ARG A 296 -4.26 31.15 8.34
N ARG A 297 -4.62 32.33 8.85
CA ARG A 297 -5.63 33.21 8.24
C ARG A 297 -5.18 33.69 6.86
N ALA A 298 -3.91 34.11 6.73
CA ALA A 298 -3.33 34.49 5.46
C ALA A 298 -3.34 33.31 4.46
N ALA A 299 -2.95 32.12 4.90
CA ALA A 299 -2.98 30.91 4.06
C ALA A 299 -4.41 30.52 3.62
N ILE A 300 -5.41 30.70 4.48
CA ILE A 300 -6.82 30.46 4.12
C ILE A 300 -7.29 31.50 3.09
N ALA A 301 -6.93 32.78 3.25
CA ALA A 301 -7.29 33.83 2.31
C ALA A 301 -6.68 33.60 0.93
N THR A 302 -5.39 33.26 0.87
CA THR A 302 -4.73 32.92 -0.41
C THR A 302 -5.34 31.66 -1.03
N GLY A 303 -5.59 30.62 -0.24
CA GLY A 303 -6.26 29.39 -0.68
C GLY A 303 -7.63 29.65 -1.29
N ARG A 304 -8.46 30.51 -0.66
CA ARG A 304 -9.77 30.91 -1.22
C ARG A 304 -9.64 31.64 -2.56
N SER A 305 -8.70 32.59 -2.67
CA SER A 305 -8.48 33.32 -3.93
C SER A 305 -8.03 32.39 -5.07
N LEU A 306 -7.24 31.35 -4.76
CA LEU A 306 -6.81 30.36 -5.73
C LEU A 306 -7.95 29.45 -6.15
N GLN A 307 -8.81 29.07 -5.21
CA GLN A 307 -10.00 28.27 -5.48
C GLN A 307 -10.98 29.03 -6.39
N GLU A 308 -11.26 30.30 -6.11
CA GLU A 308 -12.13 31.13 -6.94
C GLU A 308 -11.60 31.26 -8.37
N LYS A 309 -10.29 31.50 -8.53
CA LYS A 309 -9.65 31.51 -9.85
C LYS A 309 -9.79 30.17 -10.56
N ALA A 310 -9.55 29.06 -9.86
CA ALA A 310 -9.68 27.73 -10.42
C ALA A 310 -11.13 27.41 -10.82
N GLU A 311 -12.13 27.85 -10.04
CA GLU A 311 -13.55 27.69 -10.38
C GLU A 311 -13.91 28.44 -11.66
N VAL A 312 -13.45 29.69 -11.81
CA VAL A 312 -13.63 30.49 -13.03
C VAL A 312 -12.94 29.83 -14.23
N ASP A 313 -11.73 29.32 -14.05
CA ASP A 313 -11.00 28.62 -15.12
C ASP A 313 -11.71 27.33 -15.54
N VAL A 314 -12.26 26.58 -14.59
CA VAL A 314 -13.07 25.37 -14.87
C VAL A 314 -14.33 25.75 -15.66
N GLN A 315 -15.06 26.78 -15.26
CA GLN A 315 -16.24 27.25 -16.00
C GLN A 315 -15.89 27.62 -17.44
N ASN A 316 -14.85 28.45 -17.63
CA ASN A 316 -14.35 28.84 -18.94
C ASN A 316 -13.91 27.62 -19.80
N ALA A 317 -13.31 26.61 -19.18
CA ALA A 317 -12.90 25.39 -19.86
C ALA A 317 -14.09 24.51 -20.29
N THR A 318 -15.14 24.44 -19.47
CA THR A 318 -16.33 23.63 -19.78
C THR A 318 -17.08 24.11 -21.01
N GLU A 319 -17.24 25.42 -21.19
CA GLU A 319 -17.87 26.01 -22.38
C GLU A 319 -17.06 25.71 -23.65
N LYS A 320 -15.74 25.90 -23.60
CA LYS A 320 -14.83 25.58 -24.71
C LYS A 320 -14.85 24.09 -25.06
N LEU A 321 -15.00 23.22 -24.06
CA LEU A 321 -15.09 21.78 -24.25
C LEU A 321 -16.37 21.39 -24.99
N ALA A 322 -17.52 21.99 -24.67
CA ALA A 322 -18.78 21.73 -25.37
C ALA A 322 -18.68 22.11 -26.86
N LEU A 323 -18.14 23.30 -27.16
CA LEU A 323 -17.89 23.75 -28.53
C LEU A 323 -16.93 22.81 -29.27
N SER A 324 -15.81 22.45 -28.63
CA SER A 324 -14.81 21.52 -29.21
C SER A 324 -15.41 20.15 -29.53
N LYS A 325 -16.24 19.60 -28.63
CA LYS A 325 -16.97 18.34 -28.88
C LYS A 325 -17.91 18.45 -30.08
N SER A 326 -18.67 19.55 -30.18
CA SER A 326 -19.58 19.78 -31.30
C SER A 326 -18.83 19.92 -32.63
N LEU A 327 -17.70 20.62 -32.63
CA LEU A 327 -16.82 20.78 -33.79
C LEU A 327 -16.25 19.42 -34.21
N LEU A 328 -15.75 18.63 -33.25
CA LEU A 328 -15.21 17.30 -33.51
C LEU A 328 -16.26 16.36 -34.11
N SER A 329 -17.51 16.39 -33.61
CA SER A 329 -18.61 15.62 -34.22
C SER A 329 -18.81 16.03 -35.67
N LYS A 330 -19.00 17.33 -35.92
CA LYS A 330 -19.19 17.85 -37.28
C LYS A 330 -18.04 17.49 -38.22
N THR A 331 -16.80 17.58 -37.76
CA THR A 331 -15.63 17.20 -38.56
C THR A 331 -15.57 15.70 -38.83
N LYS A 332 -15.93 14.86 -37.86
CA LYS A 332 -16.04 13.41 -38.08
C LYS A 332 -17.10 13.11 -39.14
N ASP A 333 -18.28 13.71 -39.03
CA ASP A 333 -19.37 13.51 -39.99
C ASP A 333 -18.95 13.94 -41.40
N GLN A 334 -18.23 15.07 -41.52
CA GLN A 334 -17.65 15.52 -42.78
C GLN A 334 -16.61 14.53 -43.34
N ILE A 335 -15.72 13.99 -42.51
CA ILE A 335 -14.74 12.98 -42.93
C ILE A 335 -15.45 11.70 -43.40
N HIS A 336 -16.46 11.23 -42.65
CA HIS A 336 -17.26 10.08 -43.03
C HIS A 336 -17.99 10.30 -44.36
N GLY A 337 -18.60 11.47 -44.56
CA GLY A 337 -19.23 11.82 -45.83
C GLY A 337 -18.25 11.84 -47.01
N GLN A 338 -17.05 12.41 -46.82
CA GLN A 338 -16.02 12.39 -47.87
C GLN A 338 -15.52 10.97 -48.17
N ARG A 339 -15.33 10.13 -47.15
CA ARG A 339 -14.97 8.71 -47.33
C ARG A 339 -16.05 7.95 -48.10
N ARG A 340 -17.33 8.18 -47.80
CA ARG A 340 -18.48 7.58 -48.50
C ARG A 340 -18.43 7.91 -49.99
N ARG A 341 -18.35 9.20 -50.30
CA ARG A 341 -18.19 9.73 -51.66
C ARG A 341 -16.99 9.11 -52.38
N ILE A 342 -15.83 9.00 -51.72
CA ILE A 342 -14.62 8.40 -52.33
C ILE A 342 -14.85 6.91 -52.61
N CYS A 343 -15.44 6.16 -51.68
CA CYS A 343 -15.69 4.73 -51.85
C CYS A 343 -16.68 4.45 -53.00
N GLU A 344 -17.68 5.31 -53.20
CA GLU A 344 -18.59 5.23 -54.35
C GLU A 344 -17.90 5.55 -55.68
N ASN A 345 -17.03 6.57 -55.70
CA ASN A 345 -16.20 6.85 -56.88
C ASN A 345 -15.27 5.67 -57.19
N LEU A 346 -14.66 5.07 -56.15
CA LEU A 346 -13.81 3.88 -56.31
C LEU A 346 -14.62 2.67 -56.79
N ALA A 347 -15.84 2.47 -56.32
CA ALA A 347 -16.75 1.43 -56.81
C ALA A 347 -17.14 1.64 -58.27
N THR A 348 -17.23 2.90 -58.72
CA THR A 348 -17.48 3.23 -60.14
C THR A 348 -16.23 2.99 -61.01
N ILE A 349 -15.05 3.38 -60.53
CA ILE A 349 -13.77 3.20 -61.24
C ILE A 349 -13.40 1.71 -61.34
N TYR A 350 -13.44 1.00 -60.21
CA TYR A 350 -13.15 -0.43 -60.11
C TYR A 350 -14.46 -1.21 -60.04
N ASN A 351 -15.22 -1.18 -61.13
CA ASN A 351 -16.55 -1.79 -61.18
C ASN A 351 -16.50 -3.30 -60.87
N ILE A 352 -17.12 -3.71 -59.75
CA ILE A 352 -17.25 -5.12 -59.36
C ILE A 352 -18.67 -5.60 -59.66
N SER A 353 -18.83 -6.34 -60.76
CA SER A 353 -20.14 -6.83 -61.24
C SER A 353 -20.24 -8.35 -61.17
N PRO A 354 -21.41 -8.93 -60.85
CA PRO A 354 -21.58 -10.37 -60.84
C PRO A 354 -21.46 -10.94 -62.26
N VAL A 355 -20.90 -12.13 -62.40
CA VAL A 355 -20.85 -12.83 -63.70
C VAL A 355 -22.22 -13.45 -63.99
N PRO A 356 -22.92 -13.08 -65.09
CA PRO A 356 -24.19 -13.70 -65.45
C PRO A 356 -24.02 -15.21 -65.68
N ALA A 357 -24.98 -16.02 -65.22
CA ALA A 357 -25.01 -17.49 -65.40
C ALA A 357 -23.82 -18.29 -64.81
N SER A 358 -23.08 -17.72 -63.85
CA SER A 358 -21.97 -18.37 -63.13
C SER A 358 -22.39 -18.77 -61.70
N PRO A 359 -21.67 -19.67 -61.00
CA PRO A 359 -21.97 -20.01 -59.61
C PRO A 359 -22.04 -18.76 -58.70
N PRO A 360 -22.81 -18.82 -57.59
CA PRO A 360 -22.93 -17.69 -56.66
C PRO A 360 -21.54 -17.25 -56.17
N LEU A 361 -21.40 -15.95 -55.91
CA LEU A 361 -20.12 -15.31 -55.50
C LEU A 361 -19.05 -15.23 -56.61
N SER A 362 -19.42 -15.42 -57.88
CA SER A 362 -18.56 -15.15 -59.03
C SER A 362 -18.70 -13.70 -59.48
N PHE A 363 -17.59 -12.95 -59.45
CA PHE A 363 -17.57 -11.53 -59.82
C PHE A 363 -16.47 -11.23 -60.84
N THR A 364 -16.65 -10.12 -61.56
CA THR A 364 -15.62 -9.49 -62.37
C THR A 364 -15.18 -8.19 -61.73
N ILE A 365 -13.94 -7.78 -61.97
CA ILE A 365 -13.43 -6.43 -61.68
C ILE A 365 -13.03 -5.76 -62.99
N CYS A 366 -13.61 -4.60 -63.28
CA CYS A 366 -13.41 -3.88 -64.56
C CYS A 366 -13.69 -4.76 -65.80
N GLY A 367 -14.64 -5.69 -65.71
CA GLY A 367 -14.99 -6.64 -66.78
C GLY A 367 -14.10 -7.89 -66.86
N ILE A 368 -13.09 -8.03 -66.00
CA ILE A 368 -12.21 -9.21 -65.95
C ILE A 368 -12.68 -10.15 -64.83
N PRO A 369 -12.98 -11.43 -65.11
CA PRO A 369 -13.38 -12.39 -64.07
C PRO A 369 -12.23 -12.71 -63.12
N LEU A 370 -12.49 -12.71 -61.81
CA LEU A 370 -11.55 -13.20 -60.80
C LEU A 370 -12.17 -14.41 -60.06
N PRO A 371 -11.57 -15.61 -60.16
CA PRO A 371 -12.02 -16.77 -59.41
C PRO A 371 -11.66 -16.64 -57.92
N ASN A 372 -12.46 -17.24 -57.04
CA ASN A 372 -12.27 -17.17 -55.58
C ASN A 372 -11.15 -18.12 -55.09
N THR A 373 -9.86 -17.79 -55.23
CA THR A 373 -8.66 -18.58 -54.78
C THR A 373 -8.66 -20.10 -55.07
N ILE A 374 -9.63 -20.62 -55.83
CA ILE A 374 -9.72 -21.99 -56.30
C ILE A 374 -9.07 -21.97 -57.68
N TYR A 375 -7.92 -22.64 -57.77
CA TYR A 375 -7.15 -22.71 -58.99
C TYR A 375 -7.75 -23.76 -59.93
N ASP A 376 -8.67 -23.34 -60.80
CA ASP A 376 -9.23 -24.22 -61.83
C ASP A 376 -8.25 -24.40 -63.01
N SER A 377 -8.20 -25.60 -63.59
CA SER A 377 -7.31 -25.92 -64.72
C SER A 377 -7.67 -25.15 -65.99
N THR A 378 -8.84 -24.51 -66.05
CA THR A 378 -9.28 -23.59 -67.11
C THR A 378 -8.50 -22.26 -67.12
N LEU A 379 -7.85 -21.90 -66.01
CA LEU A 379 -7.04 -20.68 -65.86
C LEU A 379 -5.61 -20.83 -66.41
N LYS A 380 -5.19 -22.04 -66.76
CA LYS A 380 -3.83 -22.35 -67.28
C LYS A 380 -3.63 -22.00 -68.75
N THR A 381 -4.57 -21.26 -69.35
CA THR A 381 -4.35 -20.69 -70.68
C THR A 381 -3.56 -19.39 -70.53
N PRO A 382 -2.64 -19.05 -71.45
CA PRO A 382 -1.83 -17.83 -71.33
C PRO A 382 -2.69 -16.56 -71.22
N ASN A 383 -3.82 -16.53 -71.94
CA ASN A 383 -4.79 -15.43 -71.85
C ASN A 383 -5.50 -15.38 -70.48
N GLY A 384 -5.71 -16.53 -69.84
CA GLY A 384 -6.27 -16.65 -68.50
C GLY A 384 -5.29 -16.21 -67.40
N GLU A 385 -4.00 -16.53 -67.55
CA GLU A 385 -2.94 -16.12 -66.62
C GLU A 385 -2.73 -14.60 -66.62
N ASP A 386 -2.73 -13.98 -67.81
CA ASP A 386 -2.61 -12.54 -67.96
C ASP A 386 -3.86 -11.81 -67.41
N ALA A 387 -5.05 -12.35 -67.67
CA ALA A 387 -6.31 -11.83 -67.12
C ALA A 387 -6.36 -11.93 -65.59
N LEU A 388 -5.93 -13.06 -65.02
CA LEU A 388 -5.85 -13.27 -63.57
C LEU A 388 -4.89 -12.26 -62.92
N SER A 389 -3.70 -12.09 -63.52
CA SER A 389 -2.68 -11.15 -63.05
C SER A 389 -3.16 -9.69 -63.15
N ALA A 390 -3.89 -9.34 -64.21
CA ALA A 390 -4.51 -8.01 -64.37
C ALA A 390 -5.62 -7.76 -63.32
N ALA A 391 -6.50 -8.73 -63.09
CA ALA A 391 -7.57 -8.64 -62.10
C ALA A 391 -7.01 -8.49 -60.67
N LEU A 392 -6.01 -9.28 -60.30
CA LEU A 392 -5.30 -9.13 -59.02
C LEU A 392 -4.56 -7.80 -58.90
N GLY A 393 -4.01 -7.29 -60.01
CA GLY A 393 -3.42 -5.95 -60.08
C GLY A 393 -4.42 -4.84 -59.75
N TYR A 394 -5.66 -4.93 -60.27
CA TYR A 394 -6.72 -3.98 -59.92
C TYR A 394 -7.13 -4.09 -58.45
N VAL A 395 -7.26 -5.31 -57.91
CA VAL A 395 -7.55 -5.51 -56.49
C VAL A 395 -6.43 -4.93 -55.61
N ALA A 396 -5.17 -5.18 -55.96
CA ALA A 396 -3.99 -4.67 -55.25
C ALA A 396 -3.97 -3.13 -55.20
N GLN A 397 -4.20 -2.49 -56.35
CA GLN A 397 -4.30 -1.03 -56.45
C GLN A 397 -5.48 -0.48 -55.61
N LEU A 398 -6.63 -1.14 -55.66
CA LEU A 398 -7.79 -0.75 -54.87
C LEU A 398 -7.54 -0.90 -53.37
N THR A 399 -6.96 -2.01 -52.92
CA THR A 399 -6.59 -2.21 -51.50
C THR A 399 -5.57 -1.17 -51.02
N ASP A 400 -4.55 -0.88 -51.82
CA ASP A 400 -3.52 0.09 -51.50
C ASP A 400 -4.10 1.51 -51.39
N THR A 401 -5.00 1.90 -52.30
CA THR A 401 -5.66 3.21 -52.24
C THR A 401 -6.62 3.33 -51.06
N LEU A 402 -7.39 2.28 -50.74
CA LEU A 402 -8.32 2.27 -49.61
C LEU A 402 -7.61 2.48 -48.27
N GLN A 403 -6.38 2.00 -48.12
CA GLN A 403 -5.60 2.20 -46.89
C GLN A 403 -5.46 3.69 -46.53
N TYR A 404 -5.23 4.55 -47.51
CA TYR A 404 -5.00 5.98 -47.29
C TYR A 404 -6.33 6.70 -47.00
N TYR A 405 -7.38 6.38 -47.74
CA TYR A 405 -8.68 7.03 -47.59
C TYR A 405 -9.43 6.61 -46.32
N LEU A 406 -9.37 5.32 -45.96
CA LEU A 406 -9.91 4.81 -44.70
C LEU A 406 -8.97 5.10 -43.52
N SER A 407 -7.73 5.50 -43.81
CA SER A 407 -6.66 5.77 -42.83
C SER A 407 -6.39 4.55 -41.96
N VAL A 408 -6.28 3.38 -42.61
CA VAL A 408 -6.03 2.08 -41.98
C VAL A 408 -4.73 1.53 -42.56
N PRO A 409 -3.67 1.37 -41.76
CA PRO A 409 -2.42 0.80 -42.25
C PRO A 409 -2.62 -0.68 -42.59
N LEU A 410 -2.12 -1.13 -43.74
CA LEU A 410 -2.17 -2.52 -44.13
C LEU A 410 -1.11 -3.35 -43.37
N PRO A 411 -1.45 -4.53 -42.84
CA PRO A 411 -0.47 -5.43 -42.22
C PRO A 411 0.64 -5.87 -43.19
N TYR A 412 0.29 -6.06 -44.46
CA TYR A 412 1.22 -6.49 -45.51
C TYR A 412 1.32 -5.39 -46.58
N PRO A 413 2.41 -4.61 -46.65
CA PRO A 413 2.55 -3.53 -47.62
C PRO A 413 2.44 -4.02 -49.07
N ILE A 414 1.66 -3.31 -49.89
CA ILE A 414 1.46 -3.62 -51.30
C ILE A 414 2.30 -2.66 -52.13
N ARG A 415 2.90 -3.15 -53.22
CA ARG A 415 3.52 -2.34 -54.27
C ARG A 415 2.72 -2.51 -55.55
N PRO A 416 1.75 -1.62 -55.82
CA PRO A 416 0.96 -1.68 -57.03
C PRO A 416 1.83 -1.43 -58.27
N PHE A 417 1.76 -2.34 -59.23
CA PHE A 417 2.47 -2.23 -60.51
C PHE A 417 1.67 -2.93 -61.61
N GLY A 418 0.37 -2.60 -61.71
CA GLY A 418 -0.55 -3.21 -62.67
C GLY A 418 -0.60 -4.74 -62.54
N SER A 419 -0.51 -5.44 -63.67
CA SER A 419 -0.47 -6.91 -63.73
C SER A 419 0.79 -7.55 -63.14
N ARG A 420 1.73 -6.76 -62.61
CA ARG A 420 2.97 -7.23 -61.98
C ARG A 420 3.12 -6.74 -60.53
N SER A 421 2.00 -6.44 -59.87
CA SER A 421 1.97 -6.00 -58.47
C SER A 421 2.58 -7.03 -57.53
N THR A 422 3.17 -6.57 -56.42
CA THR A 422 3.78 -7.42 -55.40
C THR A 422 3.30 -7.04 -54.00
N ILE A 423 3.40 -7.97 -53.06
CA ILE A 423 3.05 -7.77 -51.65
C ILE A 423 4.20 -8.25 -50.75
N ARG A 424 4.44 -7.55 -49.64
CA ARG A 424 5.56 -7.83 -48.74
C ARG A 424 5.10 -8.40 -47.41
N ASP A 425 5.76 -9.45 -46.95
CA ASP A 425 5.60 -10.00 -45.59
C ASP A 425 6.74 -9.55 -44.66
N GLU A 426 6.45 -8.55 -43.83
CA GLU A 426 7.36 -8.04 -42.80
C GLU A 426 7.22 -8.78 -41.46
N ILE A 427 6.18 -9.61 -41.31
CA ILE A 427 5.79 -10.21 -40.04
C ILE A 427 6.44 -11.59 -39.88
N SER A 428 6.44 -12.39 -40.94
CA SER A 428 7.01 -13.74 -40.90
C SER A 428 8.54 -13.72 -40.82
N GLN A 429 9.10 -14.75 -40.18
CA GLN A 429 10.55 -14.97 -40.08
C GLN A 429 11.10 -15.47 -41.42
N MET A 430 11.46 -14.55 -42.31
CA MET A 430 11.97 -14.84 -43.66
C MET A 430 13.20 -13.97 -43.97
N PRO A 431 14.15 -14.44 -44.80
CA PRO A 431 15.26 -13.60 -45.29
C PRO A 431 14.76 -12.41 -46.13
N GLU A 432 15.40 -11.25 -46.02
CA GLU A 432 15.03 -10.00 -46.72
C GLU A 432 14.72 -10.14 -48.23
N PRO A 433 15.53 -10.86 -49.06
CA PRO A 433 15.24 -10.98 -50.49
C PRO A 433 14.00 -11.83 -50.81
N GLN A 434 13.48 -12.58 -49.84
CA GLN A 434 12.37 -13.50 -50.03
C GLN A 434 11.02 -12.95 -49.54
N ARG A 435 11.01 -11.74 -48.94
CA ARG A 435 9.82 -11.12 -48.35
C ARG A 435 8.79 -10.61 -49.36
N ASP A 436 9.20 -10.39 -50.61
CA ASP A 436 8.33 -9.91 -51.67
C ASP A 436 7.70 -11.11 -52.42
N PHE A 437 6.37 -11.13 -52.46
CA PHE A 437 5.56 -12.16 -53.10
C PHE A 437 4.81 -11.58 -54.31
N PRO A 438 4.81 -12.28 -55.47
CA PRO A 438 4.14 -11.79 -56.67
C PRO A 438 2.62 -11.97 -56.55
N LEU A 439 1.85 -10.96 -56.99
CA LEU A 439 0.40 -11.06 -57.17
C LEU A 439 0.02 -11.35 -58.64
N TYR A 440 0.93 -12.01 -59.36
CA TYR A 440 0.80 -12.38 -60.76
C TYR A 440 1.30 -13.79 -60.97
N VAL A 441 0.73 -14.47 -61.96
CA VAL A 441 1.06 -15.88 -62.24
C VAL A 441 2.53 -15.97 -62.68
N PRO A 442 3.37 -16.77 -62.00
CA PRO A 442 4.79 -16.83 -62.32
C PRO A 442 5.09 -17.90 -63.37
N ARG A 443 6.01 -17.60 -64.29
CA ARG A 443 6.45 -18.51 -65.38
C ARG A 443 7.39 -19.66 -64.92
N GLY A 444 7.42 -19.97 -63.63
CA GLY A 444 8.54 -20.68 -62.95
C GLY A 444 8.22 -22.03 -62.29
N GLY A 445 7.22 -22.77 -62.77
CA GLY A 445 6.86 -24.08 -62.21
C GLY A 445 6.33 -24.04 -60.77
N SER A 446 6.30 -25.19 -60.08
CA SER A 446 5.60 -25.36 -58.80
C SER A 446 6.14 -24.53 -57.64
N SER A 447 7.45 -24.23 -57.61
CA SER A 447 8.06 -23.42 -56.55
C SER A 447 7.64 -21.95 -56.61
N ALA A 448 7.36 -21.45 -57.82
CA ALA A 448 6.87 -20.09 -58.00
C ALA A 448 5.36 -19.99 -57.74
N GLN A 449 4.59 -21.03 -58.06
CA GLN A 449 3.15 -21.10 -57.79
C GLN A 449 2.82 -20.94 -56.30
N TYR A 450 3.52 -21.63 -55.40
CA TYR A 450 3.31 -21.48 -53.95
C TYR A 450 3.52 -20.03 -53.48
N ARG A 451 4.51 -19.32 -54.03
CA ARG A 451 4.77 -17.90 -53.68
C ARG A 451 3.63 -16.99 -54.13
N PHE A 452 3.05 -17.28 -55.29
CA PHE A 452 1.88 -16.58 -55.79
C PHE A 452 0.64 -16.84 -54.91
N ASP A 453 0.37 -18.10 -54.57
CA ASP A 453 -0.75 -18.49 -53.71
C ASP A 453 -0.65 -17.83 -52.33
N TYR A 454 0.56 -17.80 -51.78
CA TYR A 454 0.84 -17.09 -50.52
C TYR A 454 0.63 -15.58 -50.67
N GLY A 455 1.11 -14.96 -51.75
CA GLY A 455 0.89 -13.53 -52.02
C GLY A 455 -0.60 -13.18 -52.12
N TRP A 456 -1.39 -14.00 -52.82
CA TRP A 456 -2.85 -13.81 -52.91
C TRP A 456 -3.52 -13.99 -51.54
N PHE A 457 -3.09 -14.97 -50.74
CA PHE A 457 -3.56 -15.11 -49.36
C PHE A 457 -3.28 -13.86 -48.51
N LEU A 458 -2.07 -13.28 -48.59
CA LEU A 458 -1.72 -12.04 -47.89
C LEU A 458 -2.58 -10.86 -48.34
N LEU A 459 -2.88 -10.76 -49.64
CA LEU A 459 -3.78 -9.75 -50.17
C LEU A 459 -5.18 -9.88 -49.56
N ASN A 460 -5.71 -11.11 -49.47
CA ASN A 460 -7.00 -11.36 -48.84
C ASN A 460 -6.98 -11.04 -47.33
N LYS A 461 -5.85 -11.24 -46.65
CA LYS A 461 -5.66 -10.81 -45.26
C LYS A 461 -5.68 -9.29 -45.09
N ASN A 462 -5.11 -8.54 -46.02
CA ASN A 462 -5.26 -7.09 -46.04
C ASN A 462 -6.71 -6.66 -46.25
N ILE A 463 -7.44 -7.33 -47.15
CA ILE A 463 -8.88 -7.06 -47.37
C ILE A 463 -9.68 -7.36 -46.09
N GLU A 464 -9.38 -8.46 -45.40
CA GLU A 464 -9.98 -8.79 -44.09
C GLU A 464 -9.69 -7.71 -43.05
N ALA A 465 -8.45 -7.20 -42.97
CA ALA A 465 -8.08 -6.13 -42.05
C ALA A 465 -8.86 -4.82 -42.35
N LEU A 466 -9.01 -4.47 -43.63
CA LEU A 466 -9.85 -3.34 -44.04
C LEU A 466 -11.32 -3.56 -43.67
N CYS A 467 -11.87 -4.76 -43.91
CA CYS A 467 -13.24 -5.10 -43.49
C CYS A 467 -13.42 -4.97 -41.97
N ALA A 468 -12.50 -5.52 -41.18
CA ALA A 468 -12.53 -5.45 -39.73
C ALA A 468 -12.48 -4.01 -39.22
N SER A 469 -11.70 -3.13 -39.88
CA SER A 469 -11.63 -1.70 -39.53
C SER A 469 -12.96 -0.95 -39.68
N GLN A 470 -13.85 -1.45 -40.55
CA GLN A 470 -15.19 -0.91 -40.78
C GLN A 470 -16.27 -1.69 -40.01
N GLY A 471 -15.88 -2.59 -39.09
CA GLY A 471 -16.80 -3.40 -38.29
C GLY A 471 -17.40 -4.60 -39.03
N LEU A 472 -16.84 -4.98 -40.19
CA LEU A 472 -17.31 -6.11 -40.98
C LEU A 472 -16.55 -7.39 -40.62
N ARG A 473 -17.29 -8.49 -40.53
CA ARG A 473 -16.73 -9.84 -40.32
C ARG A 473 -16.70 -10.57 -41.65
N VAL A 474 -15.51 -10.95 -42.09
CA VAL A 474 -15.32 -11.79 -43.28
C VAL A 474 -15.66 -13.24 -42.94
N VAL A 475 -16.56 -13.85 -43.70
CA VAL A 475 -16.99 -15.25 -43.49
C VAL A 475 -15.97 -16.23 -44.09
N ASP A 476 -15.54 -15.98 -45.33
CA ASP A 476 -14.47 -16.73 -45.98
C ASP A 476 -13.51 -15.75 -46.66
N ILE A 477 -12.24 -15.83 -46.28
CA ILE A 477 -11.15 -14.96 -46.76
C ILE A 477 -10.86 -15.20 -48.24
N ARG A 478 -11.16 -16.40 -48.74
CA ARG A 478 -10.95 -16.81 -50.14
C ARG A 478 -11.82 -16.07 -51.15
N HIS A 479 -12.89 -15.44 -50.68
CA HIS A 479 -13.84 -14.70 -51.50
C HIS A 479 -13.34 -13.27 -51.79
N THR A 480 -12.25 -13.13 -52.55
CA THR A 480 -11.56 -11.84 -52.80
C THR A 480 -12.50 -10.73 -53.28
N LEU A 481 -13.16 -10.89 -54.44
CA LEU A 481 -14.07 -9.87 -54.98
C LEU A 481 -15.37 -9.71 -54.19
N PRO A 482 -16.04 -10.79 -53.71
CA PRO A 482 -17.20 -10.63 -52.83
C PRO A 482 -16.90 -9.79 -51.58
N ASN A 483 -15.78 -10.06 -50.90
CA ASN A 483 -15.38 -9.31 -49.71
C ASN A 483 -15.06 -7.85 -50.04
N MET A 484 -14.35 -7.61 -51.15
CA MET A 484 -14.05 -6.26 -51.63
C MET A 484 -15.33 -5.47 -51.99
N LYS A 485 -16.27 -6.11 -52.68
CA LYS A 485 -17.55 -5.50 -53.04
C LYS A 485 -18.37 -5.17 -51.80
N TYR A 486 -18.38 -6.07 -50.82
CA TYR A 486 -19.09 -5.85 -49.56
C TYR A 486 -18.48 -4.68 -48.76
N LEU A 487 -17.14 -4.60 -48.69
CA LEU A 487 -16.43 -3.47 -48.10
C LEU A 487 -16.83 -2.14 -48.77
N LEU A 488 -16.76 -2.06 -50.09
CA LEU A 488 -17.14 -0.85 -50.83
C LEU A 488 -18.60 -0.48 -50.63
N TYR A 489 -19.51 -1.46 -50.62
CA TYR A 489 -20.93 -1.24 -50.38
C TYR A 489 -21.20 -0.64 -49.00
N VAL A 490 -20.60 -1.20 -47.94
CA VAL A 490 -20.79 -0.68 -46.57
C VAL A 490 -20.15 0.69 -46.42
N CYS A 491 -18.95 0.89 -46.97
CA CYS A 491 -18.28 2.19 -46.92
C CYS A 491 -19.02 3.28 -47.71
N SER A 492 -19.77 2.91 -48.75
CA SER A 492 -20.61 3.82 -49.54
C SER A 492 -22.04 3.97 -49.00
N ALA A 493 -22.47 3.12 -48.07
CA ALA A 493 -23.82 3.18 -47.51
C ALA A 493 -24.05 4.43 -46.65
N GLY A 494 -25.24 5.01 -46.79
CA GLY A 494 -25.76 6.08 -45.94
C GLY A 494 -26.97 6.79 -46.55
N THR A 495 -27.75 7.45 -45.71
CA THR A 495 -29.03 8.10 -46.06
C THR A 495 -28.88 9.54 -46.51
N ASP A 496 -27.74 10.18 -46.22
CA ASP A 496 -27.51 11.58 -46.53
C ASP A 496 -26.98 11.73 -47.96
N GLU A 497 -27.41 12.81 -48.63
CA GLU A 497 -26.86 13.21 -49.93
C GLU A 497 -25.33 13.27 -49.87
N LEU A 498 -24.70 12.70 -50.90
CA LEU A 498 -23.26 12.60 -50.97
C LEU A 498 -22.67 14.02 -51.03
N PRO A 499 -21.72 14.35 -50.16
CA PRO A 499 -21.17 15.69 -50.16
C PRO A 499 -20.44 15.96 -51.48
N GLU A 500 -20.63 17.16 -52.02
CA GLU A 500 -19.88 17.62 -53.18
C GLU A 500 -18.37 17.59 -52.90
N ARG A 501 -17.59 17.48 -53.97
CA ARG A 501 -16.14 17.53 -53.87
C ARG A 501 -15.86 18.94 -53.41
N LYS A 502 -15.18 19.09 -52.28
CA LYS A 502 -14.69 20.41 -51.90
C LYS A 502 -13.81 20.90 -53.05
N LYS A 503 -14.31 21.84 -53.85
CA LYS A 503 -13.61 22.46 -54.98
C LYS A 503 -12.50 23.33 -54.40
N GLY A 504 -11.35 22.71 -54.14
CA GLY A 504 -10.20 23.38 -53.52
C GLY A 504 -9.21 22.33 -53.05
N GLY A 505 -8.09 22.22 -53.75
CA GLY A 505 -6.99 21.33 -53.38
C GLY A 505 -6.47 21.62 -51.96
N VAL A 506 -5.73 20.65 -51.42
CA VAL A 506 -5.06 20.78 -50.12
C VAL A 506 -4.13 21.99 -50.18
N ARG A 507 -4.54 23.08 -49.51
CA ARG A 507 -3.87 24.40 -49.49
C ARG A 507 -2.43 24.37 -48.91
N GLY A 508 -1.94 23.20 -48.51
CA GLY A 508 -0.61 22.98 -47.91
C GLY A 508 0.44 22.34 -48.82
N LEU A 509 0.11 21.88 -50.03
CA LEU A 509 1.11 21.26 -50.93
C LEU A 509 1.88 22.28 -51.79
N TRP A 510 1.49 23.55 -51.80
CA TRP A 510 2.14 24.62 -52.58
C TRP A 510 3.06 25.52 -51.74
N ALA A 511 3.10 25.36 -50.42
CA ALA A 511 3.91 26.20 -49.52
C ALA A 511 5.37 25.75 -49.36
N GLY A 512 5.83 24.76 -50.14
CA GLY A 512 7.19 24.22 -50.07
C GLY A 512 8.17 24.78 -51.10
N LYS A 513 7.79 25.76 -51.92
CA LYS A 513 8.60 26.18 -53.07
C LYS A 513 8.64 27.70 -53.29
N GLN A 514 8.96 28.46 -52.24
CA GLN A 514 9.45 29.85 -52.39
C GLN A 514 10.20 30.27 -51.13
N GLY A 515 11.49 29.93 -51.09
CA GLY A 515 12.48 30.64 -50.28
C GLY A 515 13.33 31.51 -51.21
N ARG A 516 13.73 32.69 -50.71
CA ARG A 516 14.52 33.77 -51.35
C ARG A 516 13.60 34.66 -52.24
N THR A 517 13.40 35.96 -52.00
CA THR A 517 14.29 37.04 -51.56
C THR A 517 13.52 38.25 -50.98
N SER A 518 14.25 39.05 -50.18
CA SER A 518 14.20 40.51 -49.98
C SER A 518 12.98 41.25 -49.36
N ASN A 519 13.29 41.95 -48.26
CA ASN A 519 12.60 43.12 -47.70
C ASN A 519 12.37 44.24 -48.73
N LEU A 520 11.20 44.92 -48.64
CA LEU A 520 11.12 46.38 -48.61
C LEU A 520 9.79 46.86 -48.02
N SER A 521 9.87 48.02 -47.37
CA SER A 521 8.86 48.67 -46.53
C SER A 521 7.85 49.53 -47.31
N LEU A 522 6.78 49.90 -46.61
CA LEU A 522 6.00 51.16 -46.67
C LEU A 522 4.63 51.15 -47.38
N GLY A 523 3.64 51.72 -46.68
CA GLY A 523 2.49 52.39 -47.28
C GLY A 523 1.12 51.92 -46.78
N GLY A 524 0.50 52.71 -45.89
CA GLY A 524 -0.84 52.45 -45.36
C GLY A 524 -1.99 52.76 -46.33
N GLY A 525 -3.18 52.28 -45.99
CA GLY A 525 -4.44 52.59 -46.65
C GLY A 525 -5.59 51.79 -46.04
N LEU A 526 -6.57 52.50 -45.49
CA LEU A 526 -7.74 52.04 -44.75
C LEU A 526 -8.70 51.19 -45.61
N GLY A 527 -9.46 50.30 -44.96
CA GLY A 527 -10.65 49.67 -45.54
C GLY A 527 -11.13 48.44 -44.75
N ASP A 528 -12.34 48.54 -44.21
CA ASP A 528 -13.04 47.62 -43.31
C ASP A 528 -13.32 46.20 -43.81
N ASP A 529 -13.79 45.39 -42.85
CA ASP A 529 -14.58 44.16 -42.95
C ASP A 529 -13.86 42.83 -43.22
N ALA A 530 -13.67 42.05 -42.16
CA ALA A 530 -14.35 40.76 -41.99
C ALA A 530 -13.84 40.03 -40.73
N SER A 531 -14.79 39.65 -39.88
CA SER A 531 -14.61 38.84 -38.67
C SER A 531 -13.87 37.52 -38.94
N SER A 532 -12.68 37.38 -38.36
CA SER A 532 -11.95 36.11 -38.27
C SER A 532 -11.59 35.84 -36.80
N PHE A 533 -12.44 35.09 -36.10
CA PHE A 533 -12.08 34.46 -34.84
C PHE A 533 -11.38 33.13 -35.14
N GLY A 534 -10.09 33.23 -35.44
CA GLY A 534 -9.13 32.13 -35.51
C GLY A 534 -8.05 32.36 -34.45
N GLY A 535 -7.84 31.35 -33.60
CA GLY A 535 -7.15 31.48 -32.33
C GLY A 535 -5.69 31.93 -32.37
N SER A 536 -5.30 32.66 -31.33
CA SER A 536 -3.93 32.82 -30.91
C SER A 536 -3.69 31.99 -29.65
N ARG A 537 -2.72 31.09 -29.76
CA ARG A 537 -2.01 30.52 -28.62
C ARG A 537 -1.30 31.66 -27.89
N ARG A 538 -1.57 31.79 -26.60
CA ARG A 538 -0.70 32.46 -25.63
C ARG A 538 -0.94 31.71 -24.32
N GLY A 539 0.03 30.99 -23.80
CA GLY A 539 1.34 31.49 -23.44
C GLY A 539 1.32 31.56 -21.93
N SER A 540 1.72 30.46 -21.33
CA SER A 540 1.96 30.26 -19.91
C SER A 540 2.98 31.28 -19.40
N ASP A 541 2.53 32.22 -18.58
CA ASP A 541 3.39 33.01 -17.71
C ASP A 541 3.37 32.37 -16.32
N ALA A 542 4.39 31.54 -16.06
CA ALA A 542 4.86 31.24 -14.72
C ALA A 542 6.10 32.10 -14.49
N SER A 543 5.93 33.20 -13.75
CA SER A 543 7.02 34.02 -13.24
C SER A 543 7.53 33.42 -11.94
N SER A 544 8.63 32.66 -12.01
CA SER A 544 9.51 32.44 -10.86
C SER A 544 10.52 33.57 -10.78
N ILE A 545 10.51 34.21 -9.63
CA ILE A 545 11.32 35.32 -9.15
C ILE A 545 12.82 35.09 -9.39
N ALA A 546 13.44 36.05 -10.07
CA ALA A 546 14.88 36.24 -10.10
C ALA A 546 15.33 36.94 -8.80
N VAL A 547 16.15 36.25 -8.01
CA VAL A 547 16.97 36.84 -6.94
C VAL A 547 18.17 37.52 -7.59
N GLY A 548 18.38 38.78 -7.25
CA GLY A 548 19.48 39.59 -7.75
C GLY A 548 20.83 39.07 -7.27
N HIS A 549 21.71 38.78 -8.22
CA HIS A 549 23.16 38.78 -8.02
C HIS A 549 23.75 39.90 -8.87
N ARG A 550 24.18 40.98 -8.20
CA ARG A 550 25.20 41.88 -8.72
C ARG A 550 26.42 41.78 -7.81
N LYS A 551 27.58 41.79 -8.46
CA LYS A 551 28.95 41.98 -7.95
C LYS A 551 29.63 40.75 -7.33
N GLY A 552 30.68 40.32 -8.02
CA GLY A 552 31.63 39.32 -7.56
C GLY A 552 32.67 39.00 -8.63
N GLU A 553 33.23 40.02 -9.27
CA GLU A 553 34.40 39.88 -10.14
C GLU A 553 35.51 40.70 -9.49
N GLU A 554 36.31 40.03 -8.66
CA GLU A 554 37.66 40.43 -8.25
C GLU A 554 38.20 39.37 -7.26
N LEU A 555 39.49 39.07 -7.37
CA LEU A 555 40.31 38.24 -6.47
C LEU A 555 40.29 36.72 -6.69
N ARG A 556 40.98 36.28 -7.74
CA ARG A 556 41.79 35.04 -7.67
C ARG A 556 43.18 35.29 -8.22
N GLY A 557 44.03 35.84 -7.36
CA GLY A 557 45.46 35.99 -7.60
C GLY A 557 46.21 35.81 -6.29
N LYS A 558 47.24 34.96 -6.32
CA LYS A 558 48.23 34.65 -5.28
C LYS A 558 47.77 33.69 -4.17
N ILE A 559 48.24 32.44 -4.24
CA ILE A 559 49.18 31.90 -3.24
C ILE A 559 50.32 31.23 -4.02
N VAL A 560 51.52 31.75 -3.79
CA VAL A 560 52.84 31.29 -4.21
C VAL A 560 53.44 30.49 -3.06
N GLY A 561 54.22 29.46 -3.39
CA GLY A 561 55.11 28.73 -2.49
C GLY A 561 55.51 27.40 -3.15
N ASN A 562 56.41 27.38 -4.13
CA ASN A 562 57.88 27.54 -4.08
C ASN A 562 58.58 26.39 -3.32
N GLY A 563 59.39 25.60 -4.02
CA GLY A 563 60.20 24.53 -3.41
C GLY A 563 60.83 23.51 -4.36
N ASN A 564 61.77 23.98 -5.18
CA ASN A 564 62.80 23.32 -6.00
C ASN A 564 63.24 21.86 -5.64
N GLY A 565 63.56 21.05 -6.68
CA GLY A 565 64.32 19.80 -6.54
C GLY A 565 64.60 19.07 -7.86
N SER A 566 65.87 19.03 -8.27
CA SER A 566 66.42 18.67 -9.59
C SER A 566 66.55 17.17 -9.90
N SER A 567 66.50 16.84 -11.19
CA SER A 567 67.45 15.98 -11.95
C SER A 567 66.98 14.67 -12.62
N ASN A 568 67.44 14.55 -13.87
CA ASN A 568 67.70 13.41 -14.76
C ASN A 568 66.61 12.77 -15.65
N THR A 569 66.87 12.92 -16.95
CA THR A 569 66.38 12.23 -18.17
C THR A 569 67.04 10.83 -18.32
N PRO A 570 66.80 9.98 -19.37
CA PRO A 570 66.01 10.18 -20.62
C PRO A 570 65.10 9.00 -21.06
N ARG A 571 64.31 9.26 -22.14
CA ARG A 571 63.87 8.41 -23.31
C ARG A 571 63.69 6.88 -23.08
N ASP A 572 62.66 6.19 -23.57
CA ASP A 572 61.92 6.30 -24.83
C ASP A 572 60.62 5.46 -24.76
N SER A 573 59.72 5.77 -25.68
CA SER A 573 58.47 5.15 -26.15
C SER A 573 58.20 3.64 -25.94
N GLY A 574 56.90 3.32 -25.81
CA GLY A 574 56.36 2.01 -26.20
C GLY A 574 55.29 1.45 -25.25
N SER A 575 54.03 1.72 -25.54
CA SER A 575 52.84 1.18 -24.88
C SER A 575 52.79 -0.36 -24.84
N VAL A 576 52.58 -0.97 -23.67
CA VAL A 576 51.99 -2.31 -23.52
C VAL A 576 51.16 -2.39 -22.23
N LEU A 577 49.98 -3.00 -22.33
CA LEU A 577 49.02 -3.43 -21.28
C LEU A 577 49.64 -4.61 -20.45
N PRO A 578 48.96 -5.54 -19.72
CA PRO A 578 47.60 -5.68 -19.12
C PRO A 578 47.56 -6.38 -17.71
N PHE A 579 46.34 -6.66 -17.18
CA PHE A 579 45.90 -7.61 -16.10
C PHE A 579 46.28 -7.28 -14.62
N ASP A 580 45.48 -7.51 -13.58
CA ASP A 580 44.63 -8.68 -13.24
C ASP A 580 43.62 -8.39 -12.08
N GLU A 581 42.71 -9.36 -11.87
CA GLU A 581 41.52 -9.49 -11.03
C GLU A 581 41.52 -9.09 -9.54
N GLY A 582 40.32 -8.85 -9.01
CA GLY A 582 40.03 -8.93 -7.56
C GLY A 582 38.66 -8.36 -7.17
N GLY A 583 37.59 -9.15 -7.26
CA GLY A 583 36.24 -8.75 -6.87
C GLY A 583 36.02 -8.65 -5.36
N THR A 584 35.22 -7.68 -4.90
CA THR A 584 34.39 -7.81 -3.68
C THR A 584 33.20 -6.84 -3.71
N LYS A 585 32.03 -7.38 -3.33
CA LYS A 585 30.76 -6.69 -3.11
C LYS A 585 30.84 -5.76 -1.89
N LEU A 586 30.34 -4.53 -2.00
CA LEU A 586 30.03 -3.68 -0.85
C LEU A 586 28.52 -3.46 -0.75
N THR A 587 27.96 -4.05 0.31
CA THR A 587 26.56 -4.01 0.73
C THR A 587 26.19 -2.65 1.31
N LEU A 588 25.13 -2.03 0.79
CA LEU A 588 24.50 -0.85 1.40
C LEU A 588 23.76 -1.26 2.68
N ARG A 589 24.37 -0.89 3.81
CA ARG A 589 23.87 -1.11 5.17
C ARG A 589 22.96 0.04 5.56
N THR A 590 21.65 -0.16 5.54
CA THR A 590 20.68 0.75 6.15
C THR A 590 20.68 0.56 7.67
N LYS A 591 21.40 1.42 8.40
CA LYS A 591 21.05 1.79 9.78
C LYS A 591 20.05 2.95 9.67
N GLY A 592 18.85 2.91 10.22
CA GLY A 592 18.54 2.52 11.59
C GLY A 592 18.78 3.74 12.48
N LEU A 593 17.84 4.69 12.50
CA LEU A 593 17.77 5.73 13.52
C LEU A 593 16.30 5.89 13.95
N ARG A 594 15.97 5.23 15.05
CA ARG A 594 14.94 5.66 15.99
C ARG A 594 15.63 6.31 17.18
N GLU A 595 14.92 7.25 17.77
CA GLU A 595 14.93 7.63 19.19
C GLU A 595 16.03 8.59 19.68
N ASN A 596 15.54 9.75 20.11
CA ASN A 596 15.81 10.43 21.38
C ASN A 596 14.90 11.69 21.36
N THR A 597 14.09 12.01 22.35
CA THR A 597 14.18 11.82 23.80
C THR A 597 12.86 12.24 24.46
N ALA A 598 12.70 11.76 25.70
CA ALA A 598 12.11 12.46 26.84
C ALA A 598 10.59 12.53 26.96
#